data_AF-A0A2E7VXS6-F1
#
_entry.id   AF-A0A2E7VXS6-F1
#
_cell.length_a   1.000
_cell.length_b   1.000
_cell.length_c   1.000
_cell.angle_alpha   90.00
_cell.angle_beta   90.00
_cell.angle_gamma   90.00
#
_symmetry.space_group_name_H-M   'P 1'
#
loop_
_entity.id
_entity.type
_entity.pdbx_description
1 polymer ?
#
loop_
_entity_poly.entity_id
_entity_poly.type
_entity_poly.pdbx_seq_one_letter_code
_entity_poly.pdbx_strand_id
1 'polypeptide(L)' 'MEKNIYGELKIFAGTAHPEFGNKICNYLGIELGKAELFKFSNDNTF' A
#
# COMPACT_ATOMS: atom_id res chain seq x y z
N MET A 1 -7.56 -7.83 -26.79
CA MET A 1 -6.83 -7.62 -25.53
C MET A 1 -7.59 -6.54 -24.79
N GLU A 2 -8.28 -6.89 -23.71
CA GLU A 2 -9.09 -5.92 -22.96
C GLU A 2 -8.18 -4.81 -22.43
N LYS A 3 -8.48 -3.58 -22.82
CA LYS A 3 -7.78 -2.40 -22.34
C LYS A 3 -8.24 -2.16 -20.91
N ASN A 4 -7.38 -2.41 -19.93
CA ASN A 4 -7.66 -2.05 -18.56
C ASN A 4 -7.79 -0.52 -18.45
N ILE A 5 -9.02 -0.06 -18.22
CA ILE A 5 -9.41 1.35 -18.18
C ILE A 5 -8.85 2.08 -16.94
N TYR A 6 -8.43 1.31 -15.93
CA TYR A 6 -8.05 1.80 -14.60
C TYR A 6 -6.57 1.60 -14.25
N GLY A 7 -5.79 0.95 -15.12
CA GLY A 7 -4.37 0.66 -14.89
C GLY A 7 -4.14 -0.50 -13.90
N GLU A 8 -2.91 -0.59 -13.39
CA GLU A 8 -2.52 -1.65 -12.45
C GLU A 8 -3.04 -1.38 -11.02
N LEU A 9 -3.63 -2.39 -10.38
CA LEU A 9 -4.02 -2.31 -8.98
C LEU A 9 -2.76 -2.20 -8.09
N LYS A 10 -2.74 -1.20 -7.20
CA LYS A 10 -1.71 -1.06 -6.16
C LYS A 10 -2.39 -0.92 -4.80
N ILE A 11 -1.83 -1.61 -3.80
CA ILE A 11 -2.26 -1.53 -2.41
C ILE A 11 -1.11 -0.95 -1.58
N PHE A 12 -1.42 -0.02 -0.69
CA PHE A 12 -0.48 0.57 0.25
C PHE A 12 -0.97 0.35 1.68
N ALA A 13 -0.05 0.27 2.63
CA ALA A 13 -0.38 0.15 4.05
C ALA A 13 0.39 1.20 4.85
N GLY A 14 -0.33 1.93 5.71
CA GLY A 14 0.26 2.84 6.68
C GLY A 14 0.83 2.10 7.89
N THR A 15 1.30 2.88 8.88
CA THR A 15 1.97 2.34 10.08
C THR A 15 1.04 1.69 11.09
N ALA A 16 -0.29 1.89 11.00
CA ALA A 16 -1.26 1.39 11.97
C ALA A 16 -1.31 -0.14 12.04
N HIS A 17 -1.24 -0.84 10.90
CA HIS A 17 -1.21 -2.31 10.85
C HIS A 17 -0.56 -2.83 9.55
N PRO A 18 0.77 -2.69 9.37
CA PRO A 18 1.45 -3.06 8.11
C PRO A 18 1.32 -4.54 7.76
N GLU A 19 1.27 -5.42 8.76
CA GLU A 19 1.12 -6.87 8.54
C GLU A 19 -0.25 -7.22 7.92
N PHE A 20 -1.31 -6.49 8.28
CA PHE A 20 -2.64 -6.72 7.69
C PHE A 20 -2.68 -6.35 6.21
N GLY A 21 -2.01 -5.26 5.83
CA GLY A 21 -1.83 -4.91 4.41
C GLY A 21 -1.11 -6.01 3.63
N ASN A 22 -0.05 -6.58 4.20
CA ASN A 22 0.66 -7.71 3.60
C ASN A 22 -0.23 -8.96 3.47
N LYS A 23 -1.07 -9.27 4.46
CA LYS A 23 -2.02 -10.40 4.38
C LYS A 23 -3.01 -10.23 3.22
N ILE A 24 -3.51 -9.02 2.99
CA ILE A 24 -4.39 -8.71 1.86
C ILE A 24 -3.64 -8.91 0.52
N CYS A 25 -2.43 -8.37 0.40
CA CYS A 25 -1.59 -8.53 -0.78
C CYS A 25 -1.29 -10.00 -1.09
N ASN A 26 -0.95 -10.79 -0.08
CA ASN A 26 -0.71 -12.23 -0.20
C ASN A 26 -1.96 -12.99 -0.67
N TYR A 27 -3.14 -12.64 -0.14
CA TYR A 27 -4.41 -13.24 -0.57
C TYR A 27 -4.72 -12.95 -2.03
N LEU A 28 -4.44 -11.73 -2.50
CA LEU A 28 -4.68 -11.29 -3.88
C LEU A 28 -3.57 -11.70 -4.85
N GLY A 29 -2.44 -12.22 -4.36
CA GLY A 29 -1.29 -12.58 -5.19
C GLY A 29 -0.57 -11.37 -5.82
N ILE A 30 -0.61 -10.20 -5.17
CA ILE A 30 0.08 -8.99 -5.62
C ILE A 30 1.06 -8.49 -4.56
N GLU A 31 2.05 -7.69 -4.98
CA GLU A 31 3.00 -7.06 -4.07
C GLU A 31 2.42 -5.80 -3.41
N LEU A 32 2.83 -5.55 -2.17
CA LEU A 32 2.54 -4.28 -1.49
C LEU A 32 3.32 -3.16 -2.18
N GLY A 33 2.64 -2.03 -2.42
CA GLY A 33 3.24 -0.83 -2.98
C GLY A 33 4.33 -0.27 -2.07
N LYS A 34 5.41 0.23 -2.67
CA LYS A 34 6.47 0.93 -1.96
C LYS A 34 6.01 2.33 -1.58
N ALA A 35 6.16 2.68 -0.30
CA ALA A 35 5.90 4.01 0.22
C ALA A 35 6.98 4.35 1.26
N GLU A 36 7.39 5.62 1.27
CA GLU A 36 8.16 6.18 2.37
C GLU A 36 7.18 6.80 3.35
N LEU A 37 7.28 6.41 4.63
CA LEU A 37 6.41 6.88 5.69
C LEU A 37 7.28 7.56 6.74
N PHE A 38 6.98 8.80 7.07
CA PHE A 38 7.71 9.50 8.10
C PHE A 38 6.82 10.37 8.98
N LYS A 39 7.22 10.44 10.26
CA LYS A 39 6.56 11.26 11.27
C LYS A 39 7.53 12.35 11.71
N PHE A 40 7.13 13.61 11.54
CA PHE A 40 7.89 14.76 12.02
C PHE A 40 7.81 14.86 13.56
N SER A 41 8.76 15.57 14.17
CA SER A 41 8.76 15.84 15.62
C SER A 41 7.57 16.69 16.09
N ASN A 42 6.90 17.39 15.17
CA ASN A 42 5.68 18.17 15.43
C ASN A 42 4.38 17.37 15.20
N ASP A 43 4.46 16.02 15.20
CA ASP A 43 3.36 15.08 14.98
C ASP A 43 2.71 15.06 13.59
N ASN A 44 3.16 15.88 12.64
CA ASN A 44 2.73 15.75 11.24
C ASN A 44 3.24 14.43 10.63
N THR A 45 2.44 13.82 9.76
CA THR A 45 2.79 12.58 9.03
C THR A 45 2.76 12.82 7.52
N PHE A 46 3.73 12.24 6.81
CA PHE A 46 3.83 12.23 5.35
C PHE A 46 4.08 10.79 4.87
#